data_AF-A0AAN9UIW3-F1
#
_entry.id   AF-A0AAN9UIW3-F1
#
_cell.length_a   1.000
_cell.length_b   1.000
_cell.length_c   1.000
_cell.angle_alpha   90.00
_cell.angle_beta   90.00
_cell.angle_gamma   90.00
#
_symmetry.space_group_name_H-M   'P 1'
#
loop_
_entity.id
_entity.type
_entity.pdbx_description
1 polymer ?
#
loop_
_entity_poly.entity_id
_entity_poly.type
_entity_poly.pdbx_seq_one_letter_code
_entity_poly.pdbx_strand_id
1 'polypeptide(L)'
;MASQLTVDVSPSTLLTAPDSARGPLPTPLPIATDSTLVLGGGGTRAITATTTPPTITTSCVTAEPGGACNAAASHHPWVYGYEPSIGLAALLAALFLASLAAHIAQAAYFRKLKLAWPWPLLVGLTWAAASFSVRAAVSMGTNRPYVVAVSETLGILAPVWITLFHYALLGQMATVYVAPDGKVFRLSGSRIALAFACLSVEVFLLEGCGAVLLALGLGGGGGGEAEAADRRYRTMGARVMVAGFACQQAYMLVFAAFAARFHGRAAKLKREHYPLPMFRPWRTTLAMIYVSLALLTARNAFRLVQFAAEAGDDGQDVLACGLG
;
A
#
# COMPACT_ATOMS: atom_id res chain seq x y z
N MET A 1 -0.71 -41.93 29.14
CA MET A 1 -1.84 -41.04 28.82
C MET A 1 -1.56 -40.34 27.51
N ALA A 2 -1.93 -40.99 26.42
CA ALA A 2 -1.88 -40.45 25.06
C ALA A 2 -3.19 -40.88 24.41
N SER A 3 -4.01 -39.94 23.95
CA SER A 3 -5.25 -40.23 23.24
C SER A 3 -5.01 -39.90 21.77
N GLN A 4 -4.95 -40.95 20.95
CA GLN A 4 -5.18 -40.89 19.51
C GLN A 4 -6.61 -41.34 19.25
N LEU A 5 -7.34 -40.61 18.41
CA LEU A 5 -8.62 -41.02 17.87
C LEU A 5 -8.48 -41.12 16.35
N THR A 6 -8.36 -42.35 15.87
CA THR A 6 -8.50 -42.75 14.46
C THR A 6 -9.91 -43.29 14.25
N VAL A 7 -10.64 -42.82 13.22
CA VAL A 7 -11.77 -43.55 12.64
C VAL A 7 -11.69 -43.47 11.11
N ASP A 8 -12.07 -44.61 10.54
CA ASP A 8 -11.69 -45.26 9.29
C ASP A 8 -12.58 -44.86 8.10
N VAL A 9 -12.12 -45.14 6.87
CA VAL A 9 -12.81 -44.87 5.60
C VAL A 9 -13.14 -46.18 4.88
N SER A 10 -14.27 -46.18 4.14
CA SER A 10 -14.61 -46.99 2.93
C SER A 10 -15.63 -48.14 3.13
N PRO A 11 -16.24 -48.73 2.07
CA PRO A 11 -17.14 -48.15 1.05
C PRO A 11 -18.43 -49.00 0.80
N SER A 12 -19.29 -48.52 -0.14
CA SER A 12 -20.26 -49.29 -0.97
C SER A 12 -21.71 -49.48 -0.46
N THR A 13 -22.67 -48.83 -1.12
CA THR A 13 -23.89 -49.48 -1.67
C THR A 13 -24.41 -48.63 -2.84
N LEU A 14 -24.94 -49.29 -3.86
CA LEU A 14 -24.86 -48.96 -5.28
C LEU A 14 -26.24 -49.21 -5.93
N LEU A 15 -26.57 -48.42 -6.95
CA LEU A 15 -27.60 -48.60 -8.01
C LEU A 15 -29.09 -48.40 -7.63
N THR A 16 -29.85 -47.55 -8.32
CA THR A 16 -30.38 -47.84 -9.67
C THR A 16 -30.91 -46.58 -10.38
N ALA A 17 -30.67 -46.49 -11.70
CA ALA A 17 -31.33 -45.58 -12.64
C ALA A 17 -32.41 -46.35 -13.44
N PRO A 18 -33.30 -45.63 -14.15
CA PRO A 18 -33.36 -45.87 -15.59
C PRO A 18 -33.47 -44.59 -16.46
N ASP A 19 -33.01 -44.74 -17.69
CA ASP A 19 -32.99 -43.83 -18.85
C ASP A 19 -34.38 -43.35 -19.32
N SER A 20 -34.45 -42.12 -19.87
CA SER A 20 -34.62 -41.87 -21.32
C SER A 20 -35.27 -40.51 -21.64
N ALA A 21 -34.79 -39.93 -22.77
CA ALA A 21 -35.45 -38.97 -23.68
C ALA A 21 -35.08 -37.46 -23.62
N ARG A 22 -34.17 -37.13 -24.55
CA ARG A 22 -33.91 -35.89 -25.34
C ARG A 22 -34.94 -34.74 -25.31
N GLY A 23 -34.45 -33.49 -25.19
CA GLY A 23 -35.11 -32.25 -25.63
C GLY A 23 -34.40 -30.97 -25.15
N PRO A 24 -34.33 -29.86 -25.94
CA PRO A 24 -33.33 -28.79 -25.76
C PRO A 24 -33.73 -27.65 -24.81
N LEU A 25 -32.70 -26.88 -24.41
CA LEU A 25 -32.71 -25.66 -23.59
C LEU A 25 -33.75 -24.60 -24.00
N PRO A 26 -34.36 -23.88 -23.04
CA PRO A 26 -34.77 -22.50 -23.27
C PRO A 26 -34.16 -21.49 -22.29
N THR A 27 -33.96 -20.30 -22.86
CA THR A 27 -33.51 -19.00 -22.37
C THR A 27 -34.42 -18.37 -21.29
N PRO A 28 -33.97 -17.29 -20.59
CA PRO A 28 -34.60 -16.78 -19.38
C PRO A 28 -35.80 -15.86 -19.65
N LEU A 29 -36.78 -15.87 -18.75
CA LEU A 29 -37.92 -14.94 -18.70
C LEU A 29 -37.95 -14.19 -17.35
N PRO A 30 -38.57 -13.01 -17.29
CA PRO A 30 -38.09 -11.88 -16.51
C PRO A 30 -38.77 -11.72 -15.16
N ILE A 31 -38.09 -10.96 -14.29
CA ILE A 31 -38.56 -10.53 -12.97
C ILE A 31 -39.76 -9.59 -13.15
N ALA A 32 -40.94 -10.04 -12.72
CA ALA A 32 -42.10 -9.21 -12.45
C ALA A 32 -42.18 -8.98 -10.93
N THR A 33 -41.87 -7.77 -10.48
CA THR A 33 -42.29 -7.29 -9.15
C THR A 33 -43.53 -6.45 -9.34
N ASP A 34 -44.69 -7.07 -9.18
CA ASP A 34 -45.95 -6.38 -8.93
C ASP A 34 -45.85 -5.68 -7.57
N SER A 35 -46.12 -4.38 -7.54
CA SER A 35 -46.47 -3.66 -6.33
C SER A 35 -47.74 -2.89 -6.63
N THR A 36 -48.87 -3.54 -6.35
CA THR A 36 -50.21 -2.99 -6.46
C THR A 36 -50.48 -2.03 -5.30
N LEU A 37 -50.52 -0.74 -5.62
CA LEU A 37 -51.02 0.30 -4.71
C LEU A 37 -52.51 0.48 -4.99
N VAL A 38 -53.36 -0.01 -4.09
CA VAL A 38 -54.81 0.11 -4.19
C VAL A 38 -55.22 1.51 -3.69
N LEU A 39 -55.68 2.36 -4.60
CA LEU A 39 -56.46 3.56 -4.30
C LEU A 39 -57.84 3.42 -4.95
N GLY A 40 -58.87 3.44 -4.11
CA GLY A 40 -60.27 3.40 -4.54
C GLY A 40 -60.74 4.71 -5.16
N GLY A 41 -61.80 4.62 -5.97
CA GLY A 41 -62.53 5.76 -6.52
C GLY A 41 -62.50 5.79 -8.05
N GLY A 42 -63.66 5.57 -8.66
CA GLY A 42 -63.83 5.38 -10.10
C GLY A 42 -63.47 6.57 -10.98
N GLY A 43 -63.09 6.24 -12.22
CA GLY A 43 -62.89 7.20 -13.32
C GLY A 43 -61.86 6.70 -14.33
N THR A 44 -62.32 6.16 -15.45
CA THR A 44 -61.49 5.77 -16.60
C THR A 44 -60.83 7.00 -17.23
N ARG A 45 -59.50 7.09 -17.20
CA ARG A 45 -58.73 7.98 -18.10
C ARG A 45 -57.56 7.20 -18.70
N ALA A 46 -57.52 7.13 -20.03
CA ALA A 46 -56.38 6.63 -20.79
C ALA A 46 -55.22 7.62 -20.68
N ILE A 47 -54.01 7.13 -20.38
CA ILE A 47 -52.78 7.93 -20.42
C ILE A 47 -51.90 7.37 -21.54
N THR A 48 -51.78 8.14 -22.61
CA THR A 48 -50.88 7.91 -23.74
C THR A 48 -49.43 8.09 -23.29
N ALA A 49 -48.60 7.06 -23.49
CA ALA A 49 -47.17 7.13 -23.25
C ALA A 49 -46.50 8.04 -24.31
N THR A 50 -45.80 9.08 -23.87
CA THR A 50 -44.92 9.88 -24.74
C THR A 50 -43.48 9.67 -24.29
N THR A 51 -42.73 8.92 -25.09
CA THR A 51 -41.29 8.67 -24.90
C THR A 51 -40.50 9.92 -25.29
N THR A 52 -39.76 10.52 -24.36
CA THR A 52 -38.73 11.53 -24.66
C THR A 52 -37.37 11.04 -24.16
N PRO A 53 -36.27 11.33 -24.90
CA PRO A 53 -34.94 10.79 -24.59
C PRO A 53 -34.34 11.42 -23.32
N PRO A 54 -33.45 10.71 -22.60
CA PRO A 54 -32.94 11.16 -21.31
C PRO A 54 -32.08 12.43 -21.47
N THR A 55 -32.55 13.52 -20.89
CA THR A 55 -31.77 14.73 -20.66
C THR A 55 -30.90 14.49 -19.43
N ILE A 56 -29.58 14.64 -19.58
CA ILE A 56 -28.63 14.59 -18.46
C ILE A 56 -28.88 15.84 -17.60
N THR A 57 -29.69 15.71 -16.55
CA THR A 57 -29.80 16.72 -15.50
C THR A 57 -28.58 16.60 -14.60
N THR A 58 -27.63 17.52 -14.77
CA THR A 58 -26.57 17.78 -13.79
C THR A 58 -27.22 18.47 -12.59
N SER A 59 -27.59 17.71 -11.57
CA SER A 59 -28.05 18.26 -10.30
C SER A 59 -26.85 18.86 -9.57
N CYS A 60 -26.66 20.17 -9.69
CA CYS A 60 -25.76 20.90 -8.81
C CYS A 60 -26.47 21.06 -7.46
N VAL A 61 -25.93 20.45 -6.41
CA VAL A 61 -26.43 20.64 -5.05
C VAL A 61 -25.75 21.87 -4.48
N THR A 62 -26.51 22.94 -4.23
CA THR A 62 -26.07 24.08 -3.44
C THR A 62 -25.93 23.65 -1.97
N ALA A 63 -24.71 23.71 -1.43
CA ALA A 63 -24.48 23.51 0.00
C ALA A 63 -24.94 24.76 0.76
N GLU A 64 -25.87 24.61 1.71
CA GLU A 64 -26.17 25.65 2.68
C GLU A 64 -25.04 25.77 3.72
N PRO A 65 -24.66 26.98 4.16
CA PRO A 65 -23.62 27.15 5.15
C PRO A 65 -24.19 26.85 6.55
N GLY A 66 -23.73 25.75 7.17
CA GLY A 66 -23.95 25.47 8.59
C GLY A 66 -24.59 24.11 8.94
N GLY A 67 -24.93 23.28 7.95
CA GLY A 67 -25.39 21.91 8.18
C GLY A 67 -24.29 20.90 7.90
N ALA A 68 -24.10 19.93 8.81
CA ALA A 68 -23.18 18.80 8.61
C ALA A 68 -23.39 18.19 7.21
N CYS A 69 -22.29 17.97 6.48
CA CYS A 69 -22.29 17.42 5.13
C CYS A 69 -22.81 15.97 5.16
N ASN A 70 -24.13 15.81 5.19
CA ASN A 70 -24.77 14.54 4.97
C ASN A 70 -24.74 14.31 3.46
N ALA A 71 -23.64 13.72 2.97
CA ALA A 71 -23.50 13.30 1.59
C ALA A 71 -24.53 12.19 1.30
N ALA A 72 -25.78 12.58 1.04
CA ALA A 72 -26.78 11.73 0.42
C ALA A 72 -26.48 11.64 -1.09
N ALA A 73 -25.35 11.01 -1.42
CA ALA A 73 -25.14 10.37 -2.70
C ALA A 73 -24.95 8.88 -2.39
N SER A 74 -25.62 8.03 -3.14
CA SER A 74 -25.62 6.57 -3.03
C SER A 74 -24.25 5.96 -3.35
N HIS A 75 -23.22 6.32 -2.58
CA HIS A 75 -21.92 5.69 -2.61
C HIS A 75 -21.87 4.66 -1.48
N HIS A 76 -21.48 3.43 -1.81
CA HIS A 76 -20.98 2.51 -0.79
C HIS A 76 -19.98 3.27 0.09
N PRO A 77 -20.09 3.25 1.43
CA PRO A 77 -19.09 3.87 2.27
C PRO A 77 -17.76 3.15 2.01
N TRP A 78 -16.90 3.80 1.22
CA TRP A 78 -15.55 3.32 0.96
C TRP A 78 -14.81 3.33 2.29
N VAL A 79 -14.16 2.22 2.66
CA VAL A 79 -13.42 2.14 3.94
C VAL A 79 -12.30 3.21 4.01
N TYR A 80 -11.83 3.66 2.85
CA TYR A 80 -10.85 4.74 2.72
C TYR A 80 -11.38 6.14 3.08
N GLY A 81 -12.69 6.35 3.19
CA GLY A 81 -13.30 7.68 3.36
C GLY A 81 -13.30 8.55 2.10
N TYR A 82 -12.80 8.02 0.98
CA TYR A 82 -12.79 8.66 -0.34
C TYR A 82 -12.96 7.61 -1.45
N GLU A 83 -13.38 8.02 -2.65
CA GLU A 83 -13.50 7.13 -3.81
C GLU A 83 -12.12 6.84 -4.44
N PRO A 84 -11.64 5.59 -4.39
CA PRO A 84 -10.32 5.25 -4.92
C PRO A 84 -10.33 5.18 -6.46
N SER A 85 -9.40 5.89 -7.10
CA SER A 85 -9.22 5.83 -8.57
C SER A 85 -8.64 4.48 -9.01
N ILE A 86 -9.43 3.69 -9.72
CA ILE A 86 -9.02 2.40 -10.32
C ILE A 86 -7.83 2.58 -11.26
N GLY A 87 -7.86 3.59 -12.15
CA GLY A 87 -6.84 3.82 -13.17
C GLY A 87 -5.45 4.04 -12.58
N LEU A 88 -5.35 4.93 -11.59
CA LEU A 88 -4.09 5.19 -10.87
C LEU A 88 -3.56 3.95 -10.13
N ALA A 89 -4.44 3.21 -9.44
CA ALA A 89 -4.04 2.01 -8.70
C ALA A 89 -3.50 0.92 -9.64
N ALA A 90 -4.18 0.68 -10.77
CA ALA A 90 -3.75 -0.28 -11.78
C ALA A 90 -2.43 0.13 -12.45
N LEU A 91 -2.26 1.41 -12.77
CA LEU A 91 -1.01 1.93 -13.35
C LEU A 91 0.17 1.72 -12.39
N LEU A 92 0.02 2.09 -11.11
CA LEU A 92 1.08 1.91 -10.12
C LEU A 92 1.41 0.42 -9.90
N ALA A 93 0.40 -0.45 -9.84
CA ALA A 93 0.61 -1.90 -9.77
C ALA A 93 1.43 -2.41 -10.96
N ALA A 94 1.07 -1.99 -12.19
CA ALA A 94 1.79 -2.37 -13.40
C ALA A 94 3.25 -1.86 -13.40
N LEU A 95 3.49 -0.63 -12.96
CA LEU A 95 4.84 -0.06 -12.86
C LEU A 95 5.70 -0.80 -11.83
N PHE A 96 5.16 -1.15 -10.67
CA PHE A 96 5.88 -1.93 -9.66
C PHE A 96 6.16 -3.36 -10.13
N LEU A 97 5.22 -4.01 -10.82
CA LEU A 97 5.42 -5.34 -11.43
C LEU A 97 6.48 -5.31 -12.54
N ALA A 98 6.43 -4.32 -13.43
CA ALA A 98 7.42 -4.14 -14.48
C ALA A 98 8.82 -3.88 -13.89
N SER A 99 8.90 -3.04 -12.86
CA SER A 99 10.14 -2.80 -12.12
C SER A 99 10.65 -4.07 -11.44
N LEU A 100 9.78 -4.85 -10.80
CA LEU A 100 10.13 -6.12 -10.18
C LEU A 100 10.68 -7.10 -11.22
N ALA A 101 10.00 -7.28 -12.34
CA ALA A 101 10.45 -8.14 -13.43
C ALA A 101 11.81 -7.71 -13.98
N ALA A 102 12.03 -6.40 -14.19
CA ALA A 102 13.30 -5.86 -14.65
C ALA A 102 14.44 -6.16 -13.66
N HIS A 103 14.22 -5.96 -12.36
CA HIS A 103 15.23 -6.22 -11.33
C HIS A 103 15.49 -7.72 -11.14
N ILE A 104 14.47 -8.58 -11.27
CA ILE A 104 14.65 -10.04 -11.29
C ILE A 104 15.48 -10.45 -12.51
N ALA A 105 15.15 -9.94 -13.71
CA ALA A 105 15.91 -10.23 -14.93
C ALA A 105 17.36 -9.75 -14.83
N GLN A 106 17.61 -8.56 -14.27
CA GLN A 106 18.95 -8.06 -13.98
C GLN A 106 19.69 -8.97 -12.98
N ALA A 107 19.03 -9.36 -11.88
CA ALA A 107 19.60 -10.25 -10.88
C ALA A 107 19.94 -11.63 -11.45
N ALA A 108 19.10 -12.15 -12.35
CA ALA A 108 19.33 -13.41 -13.06
C ALA A 108 20.49 -13.30 -14.04
N TYR A 109 20.49 -12.29 -14.90
CA TYR A 109 21.51 -12.05 -15.92
C TYR A 109 22.91 -11.88 -15.31
N PHE A 110 23.03 -11.09 -14.24
CA PHE A 110 24.31 -10.89 -13.54
C PHE A 110 24.64 -12.00 -12.53
N ARG A 111 23.84 -13.09 -12.47
CA ARG A 111 23.98 -14.21 -11.53
C ARG A 111 24.06 -13.76 -10.06
N LYS A 112 23.35 -12.67 -9.73
CA LYS A 112 23.32 -12.06 -8.39
C LYS A 112 22.16 -12.54 -7.53
N LEU A 113 21.23 -13.35 -8.08
CA LEU A 113 20.12 -13.94 -7.33
C LEU A 113 20.54 -14.73 -6.09
N LYS A 114 21.73 -15.35 -6.10
CA LYS A 114 22.26 -16.10 -4.96
C LYS A 114 22.85 -15.22 -3.85
N LEU A 115 22.98 -13.92 -4.08
CA LEU A 115 23.51 -13.00 -3.08
C LEU A 115 22.36 -12.42 -2.25
N ALA A 116 22.63 -12.09 -0.99
CA ALA A 116 21.63 -11.56 -0.06
C ALA A 116 21.30 -10.06 -0.28
N TRP A 117 22.17 -9.29 -0.93
CA TRP A 117 22.01 -7.82 -1.04
C TRP A 117 20.87 -7.32 -1.95
N PRO A 118 20.44 -7.98 -3.05
CA PRO A 118 19.32 -7.50 -3.86
C PRO A 118 17.95 -7.91 -3.31
N TRP A 119 17.90 -8.86 -2.36
CA TRP A 119 16.65 -9.40 -1.82
C TRP A 119 15.71 -8.34 -1.19
N PRO A 120 16.21 -7.38 -0.40
CA PRO A 120 15.34 -6.32 0.15
C PRO A 120 14.59 -5.53 -0.93
N LEU A 121 15.23 -5.27 -2.08
CA LEU A 121 14.57 -4.57 -3.19
C LEU A 121 13.44 -5.41 -3.79
N LEU A 122 13.65 -6.72 -3.98
CA LEU A 122 12.65 -7.62 -4.53
C LEU A 122 11.44 -7.76 -3.60
N VAL A 123 11.66 -7.87 -2.29
CA VAL A 123 10.59 -7.93 -1.29
C VAL A 123 9.80 -6.62 -1.28
N GLY A 124 10.49 -5.47 -1.24
CA GLY A 124 9.85 -4.15 -1.25
C GLY A 124 9.01 -3.91 -2.50
N LEU A 125 9.53 -4.23 -3.68
CA LEU A 125 8.78 -4.13 -4.94
C LEU A 125 7.57 -5.07 -4.98
N THR A 126 7.71 -6.29 -4.47
CA THR A 126 6.60 -7.25 -4.39
C THR A 126 5.49 -6.74 -3.47
N TRP A 127 5.84 -6.19 -2.31
CA TRP A 127 4.88 -5.63 -1.35
C TRP A 127 4.17 -4.40 -1.92
N ALA A 128 4.90 -3.53 -2.62
CA ALA A 128 4.30 -2.39 -3.32
C ALA A 128 3.33 -2.84 -4.42
N ALA A 129 3.72 -3.80 -5.26
CA ALA A 129 2.87 -4.34 -6.30
C ALA A 129 1.61 -4.99 -5.71
N ALA A 130 1.75 -5.78 -4.64
CA ALA A 130 0.63 -6.39 -3.94
C ALA A 130 -0.32 -5.34 -3.35
N SER A 131 0.21 -4.31 -2.67
CA SER A 131 -0.57 -3.20 -2.12
C SER A 131 -1.45 -2.53 -3.18
N PHE A 132 -0.87 -2.09 -4.30
CA PHE A 132 -1.61 -1.40 -5.36
C PHE A 132 -2.55 -2.33 -6.14
N SER A 133 -2.20 -3.60 -6.31
CA SER A 133 -3.09 -4.60 -6.92
C SER A 133 -4.34 -4.83 -6.07
N VAL A 134 -4.17 -4.97 -4.76
CA VAL A 134 -5.31 -5.07 -3.82
C VAL A 134 -6.11 -3.78 -3.80
N ARG A 135 -5.48 -2.60 -3.87
CA ARG A 135 -6.20 -1.32 -3.95
C ARG A 135 -7.05 -1.22 -5.21
N ALA A 136 -6.55 -1.69 -6.36
CA ALA A 136 -7.35 -1.78 -7.58
C ALA A 136 -8.54 -2.75 -7.41
N ALA A 137 -8.32 -3.91 -6.77
CA ALA A 137 -9.39 -4.89 -6.50
C ALA A 137 -10.47 -4.37 -5.54
N VAL A 138 -10.07 -3.60 -4.51
CA VAL A 138 -11.01 -2.92 -3.61
C VAL A 138 -11.87 -1.95 -4.39
N SER A 139 -11.26 -1.16 -5.28
CA SER A 139 -11.94 -0.16 -6.11
C SER A 139 -12.95 -0.77 -7.09
N MET A 140 -12.84 -2.07 -7.39
CA MET A 140 -13.78 -2.82 -8.24
C MET A 140 -14.92 -3.49 -7.45
N GLY A 141 -15.00 -3.29 -6.13
CA GLY A 141 -16.10 -3.80 -5.28
C GLY A 141 -15.67 -4.71 -4.12
N THR A 142 -14.38 -5.02 -3.96
CA THR A 142 -13.88 -5.83 -2.84
C THR A 142 -13.59 -4.98 -1.60
N ASN A 143 -14.55 -4.14 -1.17
CA ASN A 143 -14.39 -3.15 -0.10
C ASN A 143 -14.58 -3.75 1.30
N ARG A 144 -13.74 -4.71 1.67
CA ARG A 144 -13.71 -5.30 3.02
C ARG A 144 -12.64 -4.62 3.87
N PRO A 145 -12.92 -4.26 5.14
CA PRO A 145 -11.99 -3.46 5.95
C PRO A 145 -10.64 -4.14 6.17
N TYR A 146 -10.62 -5.47 6.35
CA TYR A 146 -9.36 -6.22 6.49
C TYR A 146 -8.53 -6.24 5.20
N VAL A 147 -9.17 -6.25 4.02
CA VAL A 147 -8.46 -6.22 2.73
C VAL A 147 -7.79 -4.85 2.52
N VAL A 148 -8.51 -3.80 2.90
CA VAL A 148 -8.00 -2.41 2.89
C VAL A 148 -6.84 -2.24 3.86
N ALA A 149 -6.97 -2.72 5.10
CA ALA A 149 -5.90 -2.69 6.09
C ALA A 149 -4.63 -3.38 5.59
N VAL A 150 -4.76 -4.57 5.00
CA VAL A 150 -3.61 -5.31 4.45
C VAL A 150 -2.97 -4.54 3.29
N SER A 151 -3.76 -3.96 2.39
CA SER A 151 -3.25 -3.14 1.29
C SER A 151 -2.46 -1.92 1.80
N GLU A 152 -3.01 -1.16 2.74
CA GLU A 152 -2.33 -0.02 3.37
C GLU A 152 -1.04 -0.44 4.08
N THR A 153 -1.10 -1.51 4.88
CA THR A 153 0.06 -2.03 5.62
C THR A 153 1.21 -2.41 4.69
N LEU A 154 0.92 -3.15 3.62
CA LEU A 154 1.93 -3.52 2.62
C LEU A 154 2.52 -2.28 1.94
N GLY A 155 1.70 -1.27 1.64
CA GLY A 155 2.14 -0.02 1.00
C GLY A 155 2.96 0.89 1.93
N ILE A 156 2.69 0.84 3.23
CA ILE A 156 3.46 1.54 4.27
C ILE A 156 4.83 0.88 4.41
N LEU A 157 4.89 -0.45 4.51
CA LEU A 157 6.13 -1.18 4.80
C LEU A 157 7.02 -1.40 3.56
N ALA A 158 6.46 -1.37 2.35
CA ALA A 158 7.23 -1.60 1.12
C ALA A 158 8.44 -0.65 0.97
N PRO A 159 8.33 0.66 1.23
CA PRO A 159 9.47 1.58 1.12
C PRO A 159 10.56 1.35 2.16
N VAL A 160 10.25 0.80 3.35
CA VAL A 160 11.24 0.43 4.37
C VAL A 160 12.25 -0.57 3.77
N TRP A 161 11.75 -1.60 3.07
CA TRP A 161 12.59 -2.57 2.35
C TRP A 161 13.44 -1.93 1.25
N ILE A 162 12.89 -0.96 0.53
CA ILE A 162 13.62 -0.21 -0.49
C ILE A 162 14.73 0.62 0.17
N THR A 163 14.49 1.27 1.31
CA THR A 163 15.53 2.01 2.05
C THR A 163 16.66 1.09 2.51
N LEU A 164 16.33 -0.10 3.01
CA LEU A 164 17.28 -1.13 3.41
C LEU A 164 18.19 -1.54 2.24
N PHE A 165 17.63 -1.70 1.03
CA PHE A 165 18.43 -1.94 -0.16
C PHE A 165 19.42 -0.81 -0.46
N HIS A 166 19.02 0.46 -0.31
CA HIS A 166 19.93 1.60 -0.52
C HIS A 166 21.10 1.58 0.47
N TYR A 167 20.83 1.25 1.73
CA TYR A 167 21.86 1.09 2.76
C TYR A 167 22.86 -0.02 2.39
N ALA A 168 22.35 -1.18 2.00
CA ALA A 168 23.18 -2.30 1.55
C ALA A 168 24.00 -1.95 0.30
N LEU A 169 23.37 -1.31 -0.69
CA LEU A 169 24.00 -0.93 -1.96
C LEU A 169 25.16 0.05 -1.72
N LEU A 170 24.94 1.11 -0.93
CA LEU A 170 26.00 2.07 -0.62
C LEU A 170 27.11 1.44 0.23
N GLY A 171 26.78 0.56 1.18
CA GLY A 171 27.79 -0.17 1.97
C GLY A 171 28.68 -1.08 1.13
N GLN A 172 28.11 -1.75 0.13
CA GLN A 172 28.86 -2.54 -0.85
C GLN A 172 29.71 -1.65 -1.73
N MET A 173 29.18 -0.52 -2.21
CA MET A 173 29.95 0.48 -2.97
C MET A 173 31.13 1.01 -2.14
N ALA A 174 30.91 1.35 -0.89
CA ALA A 174 31.96 1.78 0.03
C ALA A 174 33.04 0.71 0.23
N THR A 175 32.65 -0.56 0.34
CA THR A 175 33.59 -1.67 0.55
C THR A 175 34.42 -1.97 -0.70
N VAL A 176 33.78 -1.98 -1.89
CA VAL A 176 34.43 -2.32 -3.16
C VAL A 176 35.25 -1.16 -3.73
N TYR A 177 34.77 0.08 -3.61
CA TYR A 177 35.41 1.25 -4.27
C TYR A 177 36.39 2.02 -3.39
N VAL A 178 36.40 1.82 -2.06
CA VAL A 178 37.30 2.56 -1.15
C VAL A 178 38.40 1.65 -0.58
N ALA A 179 38.72 0.54 -1.25
CA ALA A 179 39.78 -0.38 -0.82
C ALA A 179 40.98 -0.42 -1.77
N PRO A 180 42.20 -0.33 -1.20
CA PRO A 180 42.77 -1.44 -0.41
C PRO A 180 42.33 -1.53 1.06
N ASP A 181 41.92 -0.40 1.68
CA ASP A 181 41.56 -0.34 3.10
C ASP A 181 40.05 -0.42 3.42
N GLY A 182 39.13 -0.26 2.46
CA GLY A 182 37.66 -0.47 2.59
C GLY A 182 36.95 0.41 3.65
N LYS A 183 37.68 1.40 4.17
CA LYS A 183 37.33 2.20 5.35
C LYS A 183 37.03 3.64 4.95
N VAL A 184 35.74 4.01 4.89
CA VAL A 184 35.33 5.42 4.69
C VAL A 184 35.52 6.23 5.99
N PHE A 185 35.38 5.58 7.15
CA PHE A 185 35.45 6.18 8.49
C PHE A 185 36.22 5.29 9.51
N ARG A 186 37.24 4.53 9.07
CA ARG A 186 37.88 3.44 9.86
C ARG A 186 37.00 2.21 10.10
N LEU A 187 35.70 2.26 9.77
CA LEU A 187 34.81 1.10 9.68
C LEU A 187 34.64 0.63 8.22
N SER A 188 34.56 -0.68 8.03
CA SER A 188 34.15 -1.29 6.76
C SER A 188 32.76 -0.79 6.38
N GLY A 189 32.56 -0.43 5.11
CA GLY A 189 31.26 -0.01 4.58
C GLY A 189 30.13 -1.02 4.89
N SER A 190 30.48 -2.31 5.00
CA SER A 190 29.55 -3.38 5.38
C SER A 190 29.01 -3.24 6.80
N ARG A 191 29.81 -2.78 7.78
CA ARG A 191 29.35 -2.58 9.18
C ARG A 191 28.38 -1.41 9.29
N ILE A 192 28.59 -0.38 8.48
CA ILE A 192 27.75 0.82 8.48
C ILE A 192 26.39 0.48 7.85
N ALA A 193 26.39 -0.25 6.73
CA ALA A 193 25.16 -0.79 6.16
C ALA A 193 24.41 -1.70 7.13
N LEU A 194 25.12 -2.54 7.88
CA LEU A 194 24.51 -3.38 8.91
C LEU A 194 23.88 -2.55 10.04
N ALA A 195 24.57 -1.49 10.51
CA ALA A 195 24.01 -0.60 11.54
C ALA A 195 22.72 0.06 11.08
N PHE A 196 22.69 0.63 9.86
CA PHE A 196 21.47 1.20 9.29
C PHE A 196 20.38 0.14 9.03
N ALA A 197 20.76 -1.09 8.70
CA ALA A 197 19.81 -2.19 8.59
C ALA A 197 19.14 -2.50 9.94
N CYS A 198 19.90 -2.52 11.04
CA CYS A 198 19.35 -2.69 12.39
C CYS A 198 18.40 -1.54 12.76
N LEU A 199 18.78 -0.29 12.46
CA LEU A 199 17.91 0.87 12.65
C LEU A 199 16.62 0.80 11.79
N SER A 200 16.70 0.19 10.61
CA SER A 200 15.52 -0.03 9.76
C SER A 200 14.55 -1.06 10.34
N VAL A 201 15.03 -2.02 11.13
CA VAL A 201 14.16 -2.98 11.82
C VAL A 201 13.33 -2.28 12.89
N GLU A 202 13.89 -1.32 13.61
CA GLU A 202 13.15 -0.49 14.57
C GLU A 202 12.00 0.25 13.88
N VAL A 203 12.28 0.91 12.75
CA VAL A 203 11.25 1.59 11.95
C VAL A 203 10.19 0.61 11.46
N PHE A 204 10.61 -0.57 10.97
CA PHE A 204 9.69 -1.61 10.51
C PHE A 204 8.74 -2.06 11.64
N LEU A 205 9.24 -2.18 12.87
CA LEU A 205 8.41 -2.53 14.02
C LEU A 205 7.45 -1.40 14.40
N LEU A 206 7.91 -0.15 14.40
CA LEU A 206 7.05 1.01 14.68
C LEU A 206 5.92 1.14 13.64
N GLU A 207 6.26 1.19 12.35
CA GLU A 207 5.28 1.29 11.26
C GLU A 207 4.38 0.07 11.20
N GLY A 208 4.92 -1.14 11.45
CA GLY A 208 4.14 -2.38 11.49
C GLY A 208 3.13 -2.40 12.64
N CYS A 209 3.55 -1.99 13.85
CA CYS A 209 2.66 -1.88 15.00
C CYS A 209 1.59 -0.80 14.77
N GLY A 210 1.99 0.36 14.24
CA GLY A 210 1.07 1.44 13.88
C GLY A 210 0.01 0.98 12.87
N ALA A 211 0.41 0.26 11.83
CA ALA A 211 -0.50 -0.28 10.82
C ALA A 211 -1.49 -1.31 11.41
N VAL A 212 -1.03 -2.18 12.32
CA VAL A 212 -1.92 -3.12 13.02
C VAL A 212 -2.92 -2.37 13.90
N LEU A 213 -2.50 -1.36 14.65
CA LEU A 213 -3.39 -0.54 15.47
C LEU A 213 -4.44 0.20 14.63
N LEU A 214 -4.03 0.77 13.49
CA LEU A 214 -4.95 1.39 12.54
C LEU A 214 -5.96 0.36 12.01
N ALA A 215 -5.52 -0.86 11.69
CA ALA A 215 -6.39 -1.94 11.23
C ALA A 215 -7.43 -2.35 12.28
N LEU A 216 -7.05 -2.44 13.55
CA LEU A 216 -7.98 -2.69 14.66
C LEU A 216 -9.01 -1.57 14.79
N GLY A 217 -8.59 -0.33 14.54
CA GLY A 217 -9.47 0.82 14.52
C GLY A 217 -10.46 0.84 13.35
N LEU A 218 -10.33 0.00 12.30
CA LEU A 218 -11.31 -0.05 11.20
C LEU A 218 -12.59 -0.83 11.55
N GLY A 219 -12.68 -1.39 12.75
CA GLY A 219 -13.63 -2.43 13.13
C GLY A 219 -15.01 -1.98 13.58
N GLY A 220 -15.85 -1.47 12.66
CA GLY A 220 -17.30 -1.71 12.60
C GLY A 220 -18.14 -1.71 13.89
N GLY A 221 -17.75 -0.95 14.91
CA GLY A 221 -18.40 -0.94 16.21
C GLY A 221 -19.85 -0.47 16.10
N GLY A 222 -20.80 -1.33 16.47
CA GLY A 222 -22.14 -0.87 16.82
C GLY A 222 -22.05 0.26 17.84
N GLY A 223 -22.84 1.31 17.67
CA GLY A 223 -22.64 2.60 18.36
C GLY A 223 -22.46 2.51 19.88
N GLY A 224 -21.80 3.52 20.45
CA GLY A 224 -21.49 3.59 21.88
C GLY A 224 -20.02 3.29 22.18
N GLU A 225 -19.76 2.35 23.09
CA GLU A 225 -18.40 2.04 23.59
C GLU A 225 -17.45 1.49 22.51
N ALA A 226 -17.98 0.77 21.51
CA ALA A 226 -17.16 0.22 20.43
C ALA A 226 -16.60 1.32 19.51
N GLU A 227 -17.36 2.38 19.25
CA GLU A 227 -16.88 3.52 18.46
C GLU A 227 -15.77 4.30 19.20
N ALA A 228 -15.89 4.45 20.52
CA ALA A 228 -14.86 5.07 21.34
C ALA A 228 -13.57 4.25 21.36
N ALA A 229 -13.67 2.91 21.41
CA ALA A 229 -12.53 2.02 21.30
C ALA A 229 -11.83 2.13 19.93
N ASP A 230 -12.60 2.13 18.82
CA ASP A 230 -12.07 2.29 17.47
C ASP A 230 -11.31 3.62 17.31
N ARG A 231 -11.88 4.72 17.81
CA ARG A 231 -11.21 6.04 17.79
C ARG A 231 -9.90 6.03 18.56
N ARG A 232 -9.85 5.36 19.72
CA ARG A 232 -8.63 5.20 20.51
C ARG A 232 -7.56 4.40 19.76
N TYR A 233 -7.93 3.32 19.08
CA TYR A 233 -6.98 2.54 18.28
C TYR A 233 -6.44 3.33 17.09
N ARG A 234 -7.30 4.10 16.39
CA ARG A 234 -6.88 4.96 15.27
C ARG A 234 -5.89 6.04 15.70
N THR A 235 -6.20 6.80 16.74
CA THR A 235 -5.33 7.88 17.26
C THR A 235 -3.99 7.33 17.77
N MET A 236 -4.02 6.20 18.49
CA MET A 236 -2.80 5.55 18.96
C MET A 236 -1.96 5.02 17.79
N GLY A 237 -2.60 4.39 16.80
CA GLY A 237 -1.95 3.94 15.56
C GLY A 237 -1.28 5.10 14.81
N ALA A 238 -2.00 6.20 14.60
CA ALA A 238 -1.47 7.40 13.93
C ALA A 238 -0.24 7.98 14.65
N ARG A 239 -0.26 8.07 15.99
CA ARG A 239 0.91 8.54 16.78
C ARG A 239 2.13 7.64 16.61
N VAL A 240 1.94 6.32 16.64
CA VAL A 240 3.02 5.35 16.43
C VAL A 240 3.58 5.45 15.01
N MET A 241 2.71 5.64 14.01
CA MET A 241 3.12 5.86 12.61
C MET A 241 3.95 7.14 12.44
N VAL A 242 3.53 8.25 13.05
CA VAL A 242 4.28 9.52 13.05
C VAL A 242 5.68 9.32 13.63
N ALA A 243 5.80 8.60 14.76
CA ALA A 243 7.08 8.28 15.36
C ALA A 243 7.96 7.44 14.40
N GLY A 244 7.38 6.42 13.75
CA GLY A 244 8.07 5.60 12.75
C GLY A 244 8.63 6.41 11.57
N PHE A 245 7.80 7.25 10.95
CA PHE A 245 8.23 8.09 9.81
C PHE A 245 9.28 9.13 10.21
N ALA A 246 9.13 9.77 11.38
CA ALA A 246 10.09 10.74 11.89
C ALA A 246 11.46 10.08 12.14
N CYS A 247 11.45 8.91 12.78
CA CYS A 247 12.65 8.11 13.04
C CYS A 247 13.32 7.68 11.73
N GLN A 248 12.54 7.16 10.77
CA GLN A 248 13.02 6.80 9.44
C GLN A 248 13.67 7.98 8.72
N GLN A 249 13.05 9.15 8.79
CA GLN A 249 13.56 10.35 8.14
C GLN A 249 14.89 10.81 8.78
N ALA A 250 15.00 10.76 10.12
CA ALA A 250 16.26 11.05 10.81
C ALA A 250 17.39 10.12 10.34
N TYR A 251 17.13 8.81 10.28
CA TYR A 251 18.09 7.82 9.79
C TYR A 251 18.50 8.07 8.34
N MET A 252 17.53 8.46 7.49
CA MET A 252 17.77 8.80 6.10
C MET A 252 18.69 10.03 5.95
N LEU A 253 18.53 11.06 6.78
CA LEU A 253 19.38 12.25 6.75
C LEU A 253 20.83 11.93 7.17
N VAL A 254 21.01 11.11 8.21
CA VAL A 254 22.35 10.65 8.62
C VAL A 254 22.99 9.82 7.50
N PHE A 255 22.22 8.96 6.83
CA PHE A 255 22.69 8.21 5.68
C PHE A 255 23.05 9.11 4.49
N ALA A 256 22.27 10.17 4.23
CA ALA A 256 22.57 11.16 3.18
C ALA A 256 23.92 11.85 3.43
N ALA A 257 24.22 12.22 4.68
CA ALA A 257 25.52 12.77 5.05
C ALA A 257 26.66 11.77 4.81
N PHE A 258 26.42 10.49 5.07
CA PHE A 258 27.38 9.42 4.77
C PHE A 258 27.62 9.27 3.26
N ALA A 259 26.56 9.30 2.46
CA ALA A 259 26.63 9.26 0.99
C ALA A 259 27.40 10.46 0.42
N ALA A 260 27.17 11.66 0.96
CA ALA A 260 27.90 12.87 0.57
C ALA A 260 29.41 12.75 0.86
N ARG A 261 29.76 12.16 2.01
CA ARG A 261 31.17 11.94 2.37
C ARG A 261 31.83 10.86 1.53
N PHE A 262 31.11 9.78 1.22
CA PHE A 262 31.56 8.77 0.25
C PHE A 262 31.80 9.39 -1.13
N HIS A 263 30.89 10.26 -1.60
CA HIS A 263 31.05 10.99 -2.85
C HIS A 263 32.35 11.80 -2.86
N GLY A 264 32.62 12.58 -1.81
CA GLY A 264 33.84 13.38 -1.70
C GLY A 264 35.11 12.52 -1.72
N ARG A 265 35.12 11.38 -1.01
CA ARG A 265 36.23 10.42 -1.00
C ARG A 265 36.45 9.78 -2.38
N ALA A 266 35.39 9.33 -3.03
CA ALA A 266 35.46 8.73 -4.36
C ALA A 266 35.96 9.73 -5.42
N ALA A 267 35.51 10.99 -5.35
CA ALA A 267 35.97 12.05 -6.23
C ALA A 267 37.46 12.38 -6.04
N LYS A 268 37.96 12.37 -4.80
CA LYS A 268 39.38 12.58 -4.49
C LYS A 268 40.26 11.45 -5.05
N LEU A 269 39.91 10.19 -4.80
CA LEU A 269 40.66 9.04 -5.32
C LEU A 269 40.74 9.03 -6.85
N LYS A 270 39.67 9.45 -7.53
CA LYS A 270 39.66 9.60 -8.98
C LYS A 270 40.66 10.65 -9.47
N ARG A 271 40.78 11.79 -8.77
CA ARG A 271 41.75 12.84 -9.12
C ARG A 271 43.18 12.38 -8.94
N GLU A 272 43.43 11.56 -7.93
CA GLU A 272 44.74 10.99 -7.59
C GLU A 272 45.16 9.82 -8.51
N HIS A 273 44.41 9.53 -9.59
CA HIS A 273 44.68 8.46 -10.56
C HIS A 273 44.89 7.07 -9.95
N TYR A 274 44.30 6.83 -8.77
CA TYR A 274 44.36 5.52 -8.15
C TYR A 274 43.71 4.49 -9.08
N PRO A 275 44.30 3.30 -9.30
CA PRO A 275 43.73 2.25 -10.13
C PRO A 275 42.52 1.64 -9.40
N LEU A 276 41.41 2.37 -9.42
CA LEU A 276 40.13 1.84 -9.01
C LEU A 276 39.76 0.76 -10.04
N PRO A 277 39.21 -0.39 -9.62
CA PRO A 277 38.60 -1.38 -10.52
C PRO A 277 37.32 -0.79 -11.13
N MET A 278 37.47 0.25 -11.96
CA MET A 278 36.42 1.18 -12.33
C MET A 278 35.88 0.86 -13.72
N PHE A 279 35.28 -0.34 -13.87
CA PHE A 279 34.57 -0.73 -15.09
C PHE A 279 33.12 -0.22 -15.14
N ARG A 280 32.62 0.51 -14.13
CA ARG A 280 31.24 1.03 -14.10
C ARG A 280 31.12 2.49 -13.65
N PRO A 281 30.12 3.24 -14.15
CA PRO A 281 29.90 4.64 -13.78
C PRO A 281 29.37 4.77 -12.34
N TRP A 282 30.26 4.84 -11.35
CA TRP A 282 29.90 5.09 -9.94
C TRP A 282 29.04 6.36 -9.74
N ARG A 283 29.23 7.35 -10.62
CA ARG A 283 28.48 8.61 -10.60
C ARG A 283 26.99 8.40 -10.90
N THR A 284 26.65 7.52 -11.84
CA THR A 284 25.24 7.28 -12.18
C THR A 284 24.56 6.51 -11.06
N THR A 285 25.22 5.52 -10.47
CA THR A 285 24.66 4.80 -9.32
C THR A 285 24.44 5.71 -8.12
N LEU A 286 25.40 6.59 -7.79
CA LEU A 286 25.19 7.57 -6.72
C LEU A 286 24.10 8.58 -7.06
N ALA A 287 24.02 9.06 -8.31
CA ALA A 287 22.95 9.95 -8.73
C ALA A 287 21.57 9.31 -8.53
N MET A 288 21.42 8.04 -8.92
CA MET A 288 20.17 7.29 -8.68
C MET A 288 19.87 7.12 -7.19
N ILE A 289 20.89 6.89 -6.34
CA ILE A 289 20.71 6.84 -4.88
C ILE A 289 20.20 8.19 -4.36
N TYR A 290 20.75 9.33 -4.80
CA TYR A 290 20.28 10.66 -4.38
C TYR A 290 18.85 10.96 -4.83
N VAL A 291 18.51 10.66 -6.08
CA VAL A 291 17.14 10.83 -6.61
C VAL A 291 16.16 9.98 -5.79
N SER A 292 16.50 8.73 -5.53
CA SER A 292 15.68 7.84 -4.70
C SER A 292 15.55 8.35 -3.26
N LEU A 293 16.64 8.86 -2.66
CA LEU A 293 16.61 9.46 -1.32
C LEU A 293 15.67 10.66 -1.24
N ALA A 294 15.68 11.51 -2.26
CA ALA A 294 14.80 12.66 -2.36
C ALA A 294 13.33 12.23 -2.46
N LEU A 295 13.03 11.22 -3.29
CA LEU A 295 11.68 10.66 -3.42
C LEU A 295 11.19 10.01 -2.12
N LEU A 296 12.05 9.23 -1.44
CA LEU A 296 11.74 8.62 -0.15
C LEU A 296 11.52 9.68 0.94
N THR A 297 12.30 10.76 0.92
CA THR A 297 12.13 11.90 1.84
C THR A 297 10.81 12.61 1.60
N ALA A 298 10.48 12.92 0.34
CA ALA A 298 9.20 13.54 -0.01
C ALA A 298 8.00 12.70 0.44
N ARG A 299 8.07 11.38 0.24
CA ARG A 299 7.06 10.43 0.72
C ARG A 299 6.93 10.49 2.25
N ASN A 300 8.04 10.39 2.98
CA ASN A 300 8.01 10.40 4.44
C ASN A 300 7.47 11.73 4.99
N ALA A 301 7.77 12.86 4.34
CA ALA A 301 7.24 14.16 4.69
C ALA A 301 5.71 14.23 4.52
N PHE A 302 5.19 13.80 3.36
CA PHE A 302 3.74 13.72 3.13
C PHE A 302 3.04 12.83 4.16
N ARG A 303 3.62 11.64 4.43
CA ARG A 303 3.07 10.70 5.41
C ARG A 303 3.12 11.27 6.83
N LEU A 304 4.17 11.98 7.20
CA LEU A 304 4.28 12.63 8.49
C LEU A 304 3.17 13.67 8.66
N VAL A 305 2.95 14.52 7.65
CA VAL A 305 1.88 15.55 7.69
C VAL A 305 0.50 14.89 7.76
N GLN A 306 0.25 13.88 6.94
CA GLN A 306 -1.01 13.15 6.92
C GLN A 306 -1.35 12.54 8.29
N PHE A 307 -0.44 11.75 8.86
CA PHE A 307 -0.71 11.08 10.14
C PHE A 307 -0.56 12.01 11.35
N ALA A 308 0.19 13.10 11.25
CA ALA A 308 0.24 14.12 12.30
C ALA A 308 -1.10 14.87 12.42
N ALA A 309 -1.76 15.15 11.30
CA ALA A 309 -3.11 15.70 11.31
C ALA A 309 -4.09 14.74 12.00
N GLU A 310 -4.05 13.44 11.68
CA GLU A 310 -4.88 12.42 12.32
C GLU A 310 -4.58 12.20 13.82
N ALA A 311 -3.33 12.40 14.24
CA ALA A 311 -2.92 12.23 15.63
C ALA A 311 -3.21 13.44 16.54
N GLY A 312 -3.39 14.62 15.93
CA GLY A 312 -3.60 15.90 16.61
C GLY A 312 -5.07 16.25 16.89
N ASP A 313 -6.01 15.41 16.49
CA ASP A 313 -7.46 15.64 16.61
C ASP A 313 -8.03 15.50 18.04
N ASP A 314 -7.20 15.77 19.06
CA ASP A 314 -7.64 15.97 20.44
C ASP A 314 -7.96 17.47 20.72
N GLY A 315 -8.00 18.34 19.69
CA GLY A 315 -8.38 19.74 19.88
C GLY A 315 -8.19 20.73 18.71
N GLN A 316 -8.41 20.34 17.44
CA GLN A 316 -8.22 21.28 16.33
C GLN A 316 -9.18 21.06 15.15
N ASP A 317 -10.49 21.02 15.44
CA ASP A 317 -11.62 20.99 14.48
C ASP A 317 -11.72 22.20 13.51
N VAL A 318 -10.68 23.03 13.34
CA VAL A 318 -10.79 24.31 12.60
C VAL A 318 -9.84 24.45 11.40
N LEU A 319 -8.79 23.62 11.26
CA LEU A 319 -7.78 23.83 10.20
C LEU A 319 -7.87 22.91 8.98
N ALA A 320 -8.68 21.84 9.03
CA ALA A 320 -8.77 20.88 7.92
C ALA A 320 -9.63 21.35 6.72
N CYS A 321 -10.33 22.48 6.82
CA CYS A 321 -11.13 23.03 5.71
C CYS A 321 -10.34 23.96 4.76
N GLY A 322 -9.01 24.01 4.87
CA GLY A 322 -8.19 25.02 4.18
C GLY A 322 -7.37 24.56 2.97
N LEU A 323 -7.31 23.26 2.65
CA LEU A 323 -6.47 22.76 1.55
C LEU A 323 -7.17 21.63 0.79
N GLY A 324 -8.29 21.98 0.15
CA GLY A 324 -8.86 21.27 -0.99
C GLY A 324 -8.55 22.03 -2.28
#